data_AF-A0A6I9MQR4-F1
#
_entry.id   AF-A0A6I9MQR4-F1
#
_cell.length_a   1.000
_cell.length_b   1.000
_cell.length_c   1.000
_cell.angle_alpha   90.00
_cell.angle_beta   90.00
_cell.angle_gamma   90.00
#
_symmetry.space_group_name_H-M   'P 1'
#
loop_
_entity.id
_entity.type
_entity.pdbx_description
1 polymer ?
#
loop_
_entity_poly.entity_id
_entity_poly.type
_entity_poly.pdbx_seq_one_letter_code
_entity_poly.pdbx_strand_id
1 'polypeptide(L)'
;MDLRTALQFFKDIDNPRVRSPINPRLLDERPGENMQEELHVQEQAAAFFDQTELTTMTEFSFSESKNVEYKSFETNKLVQRVKEVLPLTVSAFANTDGGYLFIGLDEKTKQITGFEADENKLRELKCEIERCIQQLPVTHFCEEKQEIKYTCKFIPVSKSEDECSYVCALRVERFCCAVFAAEPDSWHVEDSCVKRFTSEEWVKVLMGSMPGSGREISN
;
A
#
# COMPACT_ATOMS: atom_id res chain seq x y z
N MET A 1 -3.22 1.09 12.56
CA MET A 1 -3.77 -0.06 13.32
C MET A 1 -3.47 0.15 14.79
N ASP A 2 -4.38 -0.21 15.70
CA ASP A 2 -4.05 -0.25 17.13
C ASP A 2 -3.20 -1.51 17.46
N LEU A 3 -2.67 -1.57 18.68
CA LEU A 3 -1.78 -2.66 19.12
C LEU A 3 -2.44 -4.04 19.06
N ARG A 4 -3.73 -4.13 19.39
CA ARG A 4 -4.48 -5.39 19.42
C ARG A 4 -4.73 -5.89 18.01
N THR A 5 -5.13 -5.00 17.10
CA THR A 5 -5.29 -5.31 15.67
C THR A 5 -3.95 -5.74 15.06
N ALA A 6 -2.86 -5.03 15.35
CA ALA A 6 -1.53 -5.37 14.85
C ALA A 6 -1.07 -6.75 15.35
N LEU A 7 -1.24 -7.05 16.64
CA LEU A 7 -0.91 -8.36 17.20
C LEU A 7 -1.72 -9.48 16.56
N GLN A 8 -3.03 -9.28 16.35
CA GLN A 8 -3.86 -10.27 15.67
C GLN A 8 -3.40 -10.48 14.23
N PHE A 9 -3.15 -9.40 13.49
CA PHE A 9 -2.62 -9.47 12.13
C PHE A 9 -1.31 -10.27 12.07
N PHE A 10 -0.36 -10.02 12.97
CA PHE A 10 0.90 -10.76 13.01
C PHE A 10 0.71 -12.25 13.31
N LYS A 11 -0.21 -12.61 14.20
CA LYS A 11 -0.56 -14.03 14.46
C LYS A 11 -1.16 -14.70 13.23
N ASP A 12 -2.01 -13.99 12.50
CA ASP A 12 -2.66 -14.51 11.32
C ASP A 12 -1.64 -14.76 10.20
N ILE A 13 -0.74 -13.80 9.92
CA ILE A 13 0.30 -13.98 8.89
C ILE A 13 1.42 -14.93 9.33
N ASP A 14 1.70 -15.09 10.62
CA ASP A 14 2.68 -16.06 11.10
C ASP A 14 2.18 -17.50 10.97
N ASN A 15 0.85 -17.71 10.98
CA ASN A 15 0.25 -19.04 10.88
C ASN A 15 0.37 -19.63 9.46
N PRO A 16 1.10 -20.75 9.26
CA PRO A 16 1.29 -21.35 7.95
C PRO A 16 0.00 -21.84 7.28
N ARG A 17 -1.09 -22.05 8.05
CA ARG A 17 -2.42 -22.39 7.49
C ARG A 17 -3.14 -21.20 6.84
N VAL A 18 -2.80 -19.98 7.25
CA VAL A 18 -3.39 -18.72 6.75
C VAL A 18 -2.50 -18.09 5.65
N ARG A 19 -1.20 -18.40 5.63
CA ARG A 19 -0.26 -18.00 4.56
C ARG A 19 -0.54 -18.63 3.20
N SER A 20 -1.43 -19.63 3.14
CA SER A 20 -1.88 -20.14 1.84
C SER A 20 -2.58 -18.99 1.10
N PRO A 21 -2.31 -18.77 -0.20
CA PRO A 21 -3.12 -17.85 -0.98
C PRO A 21 -4.56 -18.28 -0.78
N ILE A 22 -5.44 -17.32 -0.44
CA ILE A 22 -6.86 -17.58 -0.28
C ILE A 22 -7.27 -18.44 -1.48
N ASN A 23 -7.60 -19.69 -1.20
CA ASN A 23 -8.09 -20.59 -2.22
C ASN A 23 -9.36 -19.92 -2.74
N PRO A 24 -9.49 -19.61 -4.05
CA PRO A 24 -10.70 -19.01 -4.59
C PRO A 24 -11.97 -19.84 -4.29
N ARG A 25 -11.78 -21.08 -3.82
CA ARG A 25 -12.81 -22.04 -3.43
C ARG A 25 -13.48 -21.78 -2.08
N LEU A 26 -13.13 -20.74 -1.33
CA LEU A 26 -13.92 -20.29 -0.16
C LEU A 26 -15.00 -19.23 -0.52
N LEU A 27 -15.29 -19.03 -1.82
CA LEU A 27 -16.40 -18.20 -2.30
C LEU A 27 -17.77 -18.90 -2.25
N ASP A 28 -17.92 -20.02 -1.54
CA ASP A 28 -19.20 -20.73 -1.43
C ASP A 28 -20.15 -20.12 -0.37
N GLU A 29 -19.69 -19.09 0.35
CA GLU A 29 -20.56 -18.20 1.12
C GLU A 29 -20.88 -16.97 0.26
N ARG A 30 -22.17 -16.69 0.07
CA ARG A 30 -22.63 -15.51 -0.66
C ARG A 30 -21.89 -14.28 -0.10
N PRO A 31 -21.11 -13.56 -0.92
CA PRO A 31 -20.46 -12.35 -0.47
C PRO A 31 -21.53 -11.41 0.08
N GLY A 32 -21.34 -10.89 1.29
CA GLY A 32 -22.20 -9.82 1.79
C GLY A 32 -22.20 -8.65 0.79
N GLU A 33 -23.25 -7.83 0.77
CA GLU A 33 -23.41 -6.74 -0.21
C GLU A 33 -22.14 -5.85 -0.32
N ASN A 34 -21.52 -5.54 0.82
CA ASN A 34 -20.25 -4.78 0.88
C ASN A 34 -19.06 -5.47 0.17
N MET A 35 -19.01 -6.80 0.15
CA MET A 35 -17.91 -7.55 -0.46
C MET A 35 -18.07 -7.63 -1.99
N GLN A 36 -19.30 -7.60 -2.50
CA GLN A 36 -19.56 -7.53 -3.95
C GLN A 36 -19.21 -6.15 -4.50
N GLU A 37 -19.53 -5.09 -3.77
CA GLU A 37 -19.20 -3.71 -4.15
C GLU A 37 -17.68 -3.49 -4.20
N GLU A 38 -16.94 -3.96 -3.19
CA GLU A 38 -15.47 -3.87 -3.17
C GLU A 38 -14.82 -4.58 -4.36
N LEU A 39 -15.30 -5.79 -4.69
CA LEU A 39 -14.79 -6.54 -5.85
C LEU A 39 -15.09 -5.80 -7.16
N HIS A 40 -16.29 -5.25 -7.30
CA HIS A 40 -16.66 -4.48 -8.49
C HIS A 40 -15.77 -3.24 -8.68
N VAL A 41 -15.50 -2.51 -7.60
CA VAL A 41 -14.60 -1.34 -7.64
C VAL A 41 -13.18 -1.75 -8.03
N GLN A 42 -12.67 -2.87 -7.51
CA GLN A 42 -11.35 -3.40 -7.91
C GLN A 42 -11.30 -3.81 -9.38
N GLU A 43 -12.36 -4.43 -9.92
CA GLU A 43 -12.45 -4.80 -11.34
C GLU A 43 -12.41 -3.55 -12.23
N GLN A 44 -13.15 -2.50 -11.86
CA GLN A 44 -13.14 -1.22 -12.58
C GLN A 44 -11.77 -0.53 -12.51
N ALA A 45 -11.13 -0.53 -11.34
CA ALA A 45 -9.78 0.00 -11.17
C ALA A 45 -8.75 -0.78 -11.99
N ALA A 46 -8.86 -2.11 -12.05
CA ALA A 46 -7.99 -2.95 -12.87
C ALA A 46 -8.17 -2.64 -14.37
N ALA A 47 -9.42 -2.52 -14.82
CA ALA A 47 -9.72 -2.13 -16.20
C ALA A 47 -9.16 -0.73 -16.54
N PHE A 48 -9.24 0.21 -15.60
CA PHE A 48 -8.63 1.53 -15.75
C PHE A 48 -7.10 1.46 -15.81
N PHE A 49 -6.47 0.65 -14.94
CA PHE A 49 -5.03 0.44 -14.90
C PHE A 49 -4.45 -0.15 -16.20
N ASP A 50 -5.25 -0.89 -16.96
CA ASP A 50 -4.85 -1.51 -18.22
C ASP A 50 -5.06 -0.62 -19.45
N GLN A 51 -5.63 0.57 -19.28
CA GLN A 51 -5.72 1.56 -20.37
C GLN A 51 -4.35 2.06 -20.80
N THR A 52 -4.22 2.31 -22.10
CA THR A 52 -2.97 2.82 -22.72
C THR A 52 -2.97 4.33 -22.92
N GLU A 53 -4.14 4.96 -22.93
CA GLU A 53 -4.35 6.40 -23.07
C GLU A 53 -5.70 6.78 -22.45
N LEU A 54 -5.80 8.00 -21.93
CA LEU A 54 -7.00 8.58 -21.31
C LEU A 54 -7.38 9.88 -22.00
N THR A 55 -8.65 10.25 -21.96
CA THR A 55 -9.12 11.55 -22.48
C THR A 55 -9.49 12.49 -21.33
N THR A 56 -9.03 13.74 -21.41
CA THR A 56 -9.35 14.78 -20.41
C THR A 56 -10.85 15.04 -20.35
N MET A 57 -11.37 15.36 -19.17
CA MET A 57 -12.81 15.56 -18.89
C MET A 57 -13.66 14.28 -18.92
N THR A 58 -13.07 13.12 -19.19
CA THR A 58 -13.77 11.84 -19.03
C THR A 58 -13.90 11.54 -17.54
N GLU A 59 -15.09 11.14 -17.12
CA GLU A 59 -15.32 10.66 -15.76
C GLU A 59 -14.78 9.24 -15.61
N PHE A 60 -14.16 8.95 -14.46
CA PHE A 60 -13.83 7.57 -14.10
C PHE A 60 -14.97 6.99 -13.25
N SER A 61 -15.27 5.71 -13.43
CA SER A 61 -16.53 5.10 -12.98
C SER A 61 -16.45 4.35 -11.65
N PHE A 62 -15.39 4.57 -10.85
CA PHE A 62 -15.15 3.84 -9.60
C PHE A 62 -14.88 4.78 -8.41
N SER A 63 -15.28 4.36 -7.21
CA SER A 63 -15.04 5.09 -5.96
C SER A 63 -13.74 4.67 -5.28
N GLU A 64 -13.32 5.40 -4.24
CA GLU A 64 -12.31 4.86 -3.33
C GLU A 64 -12.90 3.68 -2.57
N SER A 65 -12.03 2.75 -2.19
CA SER A 65 -12.38 1.54 -1.45
C SER A 65 -11.20 1.09 -0.59
N LYS A 66 -11.29 -0.05 0.08
CA LYS A 66 -10.15 -0.61 0.85
C LYS A 66 -8.91 -0.80 -0.03
N ASN A 67 -9.10 -1.15 -1.30
CA ASN A 67 -8.04 -1.52 -2.22
C ASN A 67 -7.89 -0.57 -3.41
N VAL A 68 -8.59 0.57 -3.42
CA VAL A 68 -8.50 1.58 -4.47
C VAL A 68 -8.43 2.97 -3.82
N GLU A 69 -7.37 3.70 -4.08
CA GLU A 69 -7.16 5.06 -3.60
C GLU A 69 -6.82 5.97 -4.79
N TYR A 70 -7.26 7.22 -4.75
CA TYR A 70 -6.82 8.18 -5.75
C TYR A 70 -6.56 9.57 -5.17
N LYS A 71 -5.67 10.29 -5.83
CA LYS A 71 -5.19 11.60 -5.40
C LYS A 71 -5.04 12.55 -6.57
N SER A 72 -5.27 13.82 -6.31
CA SER A 72 -4.93 14.92 -7.21
C SER A 72 -3.91 15.82 -6.52
N PHE A 73 -2.80 16.10 -7.18
CA PHE A 73 -1.73 16.95 -6.66
C PHE A 73 -1.38 18.05 -7.65
N GLU A 74 -1.04 19.22 -7.13
CA GLU A 74 -0.42 20.28 -7.93
C GLU A 74 0.93 19.78 -8.47
N THR A 75 1.21 20.02 -9.76
CA THR A 75 2.42 19.56 -10.47
C THR A 75 3.72 19.91 -9.73
N ASN A 76 3.81 21.12 -9.17
CA ASN A 76 4.98 21.61 -8.43
C ASN A 76 5.23 20.87 -7.10
N LYS A 77 4.20 20.24 -6.52
CA LYS A 77 4.28 19.50 -5.24
C LYS A 77 4.22 17.98 -5.45
N LEU A 78 4.08 17.50 -6.68
CA LEU A 78 3.86 16.10 -7.03
C LEU A 78 4.85 15.16 -6.34
N VAL A 79 6.15 15.38 -6.52
CA VAL A 79 7.22 14.53 -5.95
C VAL A 79 7.18 14.53 -4.42
N GLN A 80 6.95 15.70 -3.81
CA GLN A 80 6.84 15.80 -2.35
C GLN A 80 5.62 15.05 -1.82
N ARG A 81 4.45 15.23 -2.44
CA ARG A 81 3.20 14.56 -2.00
C ARG A 81 3.25 13.06 -2.20
N VAL A 82 3.91 12.59 -3.27
CA VAL A 82 4.17 11.17 -3.48
C VAL A 82 4.99 10.60 -2.33
N LYS A 83 6.05 11.27 -1.89
CA LYS A 83 6.85 10.84 -0.71
C LYS A 83 6.04 10.73 0.57
N GLU A 84 5.05 11.61 0.76
CA GLU A 84 4.20 11.65 1.95
C GLU A 84 3.15 10.54 1.95
N VAL A 85 2.50 10.28 0.81
CA VAL A 85 1.37 9.36 0.71
C VAL A 85 1.82 7.92 0.48
N LEU A 86 2.84 7.73 -0.35
CA LEU A 86 3.22 6.41 -0.84
C LEU A 86 3.56 5.39 0.27
N PRO A 87 4.30 5.73 1.34
CA PRO A 87 4.57 4.76 2.41
C PRO A 87 3.31 4.24 3.10
N LEU A 88 2.32 5.12 3.32
CA LEU A 88 1.06 4.77 3.96
C LEU A 88 0.23 3.87 3.05
N THR A 89 0.06 4.27 1.79
CA THR A 89 -0.75 3.53 0.82
C THR A 89 -0.15 2.17 0.48
N VAL A 90 1.17 2.11 0.25
CA VAL A 90 1.85 0.83 -0.07
C VAL A 90 1.79 -0.12 1.12
N SER A 91 2.05 0.36 2.35
CA SER A 91 1.91 -0.45 3.56
C SER A 91 0.49 -0.99 3.73
N ALA A 92 -0.54 -0.16 3.49
CA ALA A 92 -1.94 -0.58 3.59
C ALA A 92 -2.32 -1.64 2.54
N PHE A 93 -1.98 -1.43 1.27
CA PHE A 93 -2.27 -2.38 0.20
C PHE A 93 -1.49 -3.69 0.34
N ALA A 94 -0.20 -3.61 0.64
CA ALA A 94 0.65 -4.79 0.81
C ALA A 94 0.18 -5.68 1.97
N ASN A 95 -0.28 -5.10 3.08
CA ASN A 95 -0.78 -5.85 4.24
C ASN A 95 -2.22 -6.36 4.07
N THR A 96 -2.89 -6.02 2.97
CA THR A 96 -4.25 -6.47 2.68
C THR A 96 -4.26 -7.35 1.43
N ASP A 97 -5.14 -7.12 0.46
CA ASP A 97 -5.30 -7.94 -0.74
C ASP A 97 -4.63 -7.30 -1.96
N GLY A 98 -3.68 -6.40 -1.74
CA GLY A 98 -3.11 -5.52 -2.75
C GLY A 98 -3.97 -4.30 -3.00
N GLY A 99 -3.70 -3.53 -4.05
CA GLY A 99 -4.53 -2.39 -4.40
C GLY A 99 -3.96 -1.51 -5.50
N TYR A 100 -4.73 -0.46 -5.81
CA TYR A 100 -4.45 0.50 -6.87
C TYR A 100 -4.42 1.92 -6.30
N LEU A 101 -3.34 2.64 -6.58
CA LEU A 101 -3.23 4.08 -6.34
C LEU A 101 -3.17 4.81 -7.68
N PHE A 102 -4.08 5.75 -7.88
CA PHE A 102 -4.08 6.63 -9.05
C PHE A 102 -3.78 8.08 -8.65
N ILE A 103 -2.76 8.68 -9.25
CA ILE A 103 -2.40 10.08 -9.04
C ILE A 103 -2.68 10.86 -10.32
N GLY A 104 -3.49 11.90 -10.21
CA GLY A 104 -4.06 12.65 -11.34
C GLY A 104 -5.57 12.43 -11.54
N LEU A 105 -6.27 11.93 -10.52
CA LEU A 105 -7.74 11.85 -10.50
C LEU A 105 -8.27 12.79 -9.42
N ASP A 106 -9.24 13.63 -9.78
CA ASP A 106 -9.87 14.54 -8.82
C ASP A 106 -11.09 13.90 -8.18
N GLU A 107 -11.04 13.74 -6.86
CA GLU A 107 -12.11 13.10 -6.10
C GLU A 107 -13.42 13.90 -6.13
N LYS A 108 -13.34 15.23 -6.11
CA LYS A 108 -14.49 16.14 -5.96
C LYS A 108 -15.25 16.27 -7.27
N THR A 109 -14.54 16.38 -8.38
CA THR A 109 -15.14 16.52 -9.71
C THR A 109 -15.34 15.17 -10.41
N LYS A 110 -14.73 14.10 -9.90
CA LYS A 110 -14.68 12.77 -10.55
C LYS A 110 -14.08 12.79 -11.96
N GLN A 111 -13.19 13.75 -12.21
CA GLN A 111 -12.54 13.92 -13.52
C GLN A 111 -11.09 13.46 -13.52
N ILE A 112 -10.66 12.98 -14.69
CA ILE A 112 -9.25 12.76 -15.00
C ILE A 112 -8.58 14.11 -15.23
N THR A 113 -7.81 14.57 -14.25
CA THR A 113 -7.07 15.84 -14.31
C THR A 113 -5.66 15.65 -14.83
N GLY A 114 -5.03 14.53 -14.48
CA GLY A 114 -3.61 14.26 -14.73
C GLY A 114 -2.67 15.30 -14.12
N PHE A 115 -1.40 15.18 -14.43
CA PHE A 115 -0.38 16.18 -14.17
C PHE A 115 0.51 16.34 -15.40
N GLU A 116 0.94 17.57 -15.66
CA GLU A 116 1.91 17.86 -16.72
C GLU A 116 3.30 17.38 -16.31
N ALA A 117 3.99 16.68 -17.20
CA ALA A 117 5.33 16.18 -16.96
C ALA A 117 6.07 15.98 -18.28
N ASP A 118 7.37 16.31 -18.29
CA ASP A 118 8.27 15.86 -19.33
C ASP A 118 8.88 14.48 -18.97
N GLU A 119 9.60 13.88 -19.90
CA GLU A 119 10.27 12.58 -19.70
C GLU A 119 11.22 12.56 -18.50
N ASN A 120 11.87 13.69 -18.20
CA ASN A 120 12.76 13.80 -17.04
C ASN A 120 11.99 13.75 -15.74
N LYS A 121 10.84 14.44 -15.68
CA LYS A 121 9.96 14.46 -14.52
C LYS A 121 9.31 13.10 -14.28
N LEU A 122 8.90 12.40 -15.33
CA LEU A 122 8.40 11.02 -15.23
C LEU A 122 9.48 10.08 -14.68
N ARG A 123 10.72 10.21 -15.17
CA ARG A 123 11.86 9.43 -14.66
C ARG A 123 12.16 9.73 -13.20
N GLU A 124 12.19 11.02 -12.82
CA GLU A 124 12.37 11.44 -11.42
C GLU A 124 11.29 10.81 -10.53
N LEU A 125 10.03 10.92 -10.92
CA LEU A 125 8.91 10.37 -10.17
C LEU A 125 8.98 8.85 -10.05
N LYS A 126 9.34 8.14 -11.14
CA LYS A 126 9.51 6.68 -11.11
C LYS A 126 10.62 6.25 -10.15
N CYS A 127 11.79 6.89 -10.23
CA CYS A 127 12.90 6.61 -9.33
C CYS A 127 12.52 6.91 -7.87
N GLU A 128 11.73 7.96 -7.64
CA GLU A 128 11.26 8.32 -6.31
C GLU A 128 10.28 7.29 -5.73
N ILE A 129 9.35 6.79 -6.54
CA ILE A 129 8.42 5.71 -6.15
C ILE A 129 9.21 4.46 -5.79
N GLU A 130 10.16 4.05 -6.63
CA GLU A 130 11.01 2.89 -6.40
C GLU A 130 11.80 3.02 -5.09
N ARG A 131 12.48 4.16 -4.91
CA ARG A 131 13.26 4.46 -3.71
C ARG A 131 12.41 4.44 -2.45
N CYS A 132 11.21 5.02 -2.49
CA CYS A 132 10.29 5.02 -1.36
C CYS A 132 9.85 3.61 -0.98
N ILE A 133 9.46 2.78 -1.96
CA ILE A 133 9.00 1.41 -1.71
C ILE A 133 10.14 0.53 -1.16
N GLN A 134 11.34 0.64 -1.73
CA GLN A 134 12.53 -0.11 -1.27
C GLN A 134 12.97 0.25 0.16
N GLN A 135 12.61 1.44 0.65
CA GLN A 135 12.97 1.91 2.01
C GLN A 135 11.92 1.56 3.07
N LEU A 136 10.78 0.97 2.69
CA LEU A 136 9.76 0.60 3.67
C LEU A 136 10.29 -0.51 4.59
N PRO A 137 10.14 -0.38 5.92
CA PRO A 137 10.50 -1.47 6.82
C PRO A 137 9.60 -2.66 6.59
N VAL A 138 10.22 -3.83 6.47
CA VAL A 138 9.54 -5.11 6.22
C VAL A 138 9.97 -6.09 7.29
N THR A 139 9.00 -6.82 7.86
CA THR A 139 9.27 -7.93 8.77
C THR A 139 8.77 -9.22 8.13
N HIS A 140 9.70 -10.14 7.86
CA HIS A 140 9.40 -11.44 7.30
C HIS A 140 9.21 -12.49 8.38
N PHE A 141 8.17 -13.32 8.19
CA PHE A 141 7.95 -14.55 8.92
C PHE A 141 8.19 -15.79 8.04
N CYS A 142 8.39 -15.59 6.74
CA CYS A 142 8.62 -16.62 5.73
C CYS A 142 10.10 -16.71 5.34
N GLU A 143 10.49 -17.85 4.75
CA GLU A 143 11.87 -18.10 4.34
C GLU A 143 12.23 -17.42 3.01
N GLU A 144 11.26 -17.22 2.13
CA GLU A 144 11.48 -16.71 0.77
C GLU A 144 11.94 -15.25 0.74
N LYS A 145 11.61 -14.46 1.78
CA LYS A 145 11.99 -13.06 1.95
C LYS A 145 11.85 -12.21 0.68
N GLN A 146 10.69 -12.33 0.02
CA GLN A 146 10.41 -11.62 -1.24
C GLN A 146 10.32 -10.10 -1.01
N GLU A 147 10.68 -9.32 -2.03
CA GLU A 147 10.46 -7.88 -2.03
C GLU A 147 9.00 -7.52 -2.31
N ILE A 148 8.62 -6.28 -1.99
CA ILE A 148 7.28 -5.75 -2.28
C ILE A 148 7.11 -5.67 -3.80
N LYS A 149 6.16 -6.44 -4.34
CA LYS A 149 5.84 -6.43 -5.77
C LYS A 149 4.89 -5.29 -6.10
N TYR A 150 5.26 -4.50 -7.08
CA TYR A 150 4.43 -3.42 -7.59
C TYR A 150 4.66 -3.22 -9.09
N THR A 151 3.69 -2.58 -9.74
CA THR A 151 3.80 -2.11 -11.12
C THR A 151 3.40 -0.64 -11.17
N CYS A 152 4.25 0.20 -11.76
CA CYS A 152 4.00 1.62 -11.96
C CYS A 152 3.88 1.93 -13.46
N LYS A 153 2.78 2.58 -13.87
CA LYS A 153 2.53 3.04 -15.24
C LYS A 153 2.26 4.55 -15.23
N PHE A 154 2.70 5.23 -16.28
CA PHE A 154 2.26 6.60 -16.58
C PHE A 154 1.36 6.53 -17.81
N ILE A 155 0.07 6.74 -17.60
CA ILE A 155 -0.93 6.66 -18.66
C ILE A 155 -1.09 8.08 -19.23
N PRO A 156 -0.80 8.31 -20.52
CA PRO A 156 -0.96 9.63 -21.14
C PRO A 156 -2.43 10.06 -21.14
N VAL A 157 -2.65 11.35 -20.97
CA VAL A 157 -3.96 12.00 -20.96
C VAL A 157 -4.00 13.00 -22.11
N SER A 158 -4.84 12.77 -23.12
CA SER A 158 -5.01 13.67 -24.25
C SER A 158 -5.78 14.92 -23.78
N LYS A 159 -5.08 16.07 -23.65
CA LYS A 159 -5.64 17.39 -23.28
C LYS A 159 -5.86 18.29 -24.48
N SER A 160 -4.87 18.38 -25.36
CA SER A 160 -4.83 19.06 -26.67
C SER A 160 -3.44 18.83 -27.29
N GLU A 161 -3.18 19.30 -28.52
CA GLU A 161 -2.01 18.90 -29.34
C GLU A 161 -0.61 19.19 -28.74
N ASP A 162 -0.48 20.07 -27.73
CA ASP A 162 0.82 20.60 -27.30
C ASP A 162 1.23 20.30 -25.84
N GLU A 163 0.37 19.70 -25.00
CA GLU A 163 0.68 19.46 -23.57
C GLU A 163 0.55 17.98 -23.18
N CYS A 164 1.68 17.34 -22.85
CA CYS A 164 1.72 15.97 -22.34
C CYS A 164 1.34 15.93 -20.85
N SER A 165 0.13 15.43 -20.58
CA SER A 165 -0.36 15.16 -19.22
C SER A 165 -0.42 13.66 -18.96
N TYR A 166 -0.25 13.25 -17.71
CA TYR A 166 -0.22 11.83 -17.33
C TYR A 166 -1.02 11.55 -16.07
N VAL A 167 -1.53 10.34 -15.95
CA VAL A 167 -1.95 9.72 -14.69
C VAL A 167 -0.87 8.72 -14.27
N CYS A 168 -0.40 8.82 -13.03
CA CYS A 168 0.46 7.79 -12.45
C CYS A 168 -0.42 6.72 -11.82
N ALA A 169 -0.38 5.52 -12.37
CA ALA A 169 -1.13 4.37 -11.89
C ALA A 169 -0.16 3.36 -11.26
N LEU A 170 -0.35 3.09 -9.98
CA LEU A 170 0.47 2.17 -9.19
C LEU A 170 -0.39 0.99 -8.73
N ARG A 171 0.00 -0.23 -9.09
CA ARG A 171 -0.58 -1.47 -8.57
C ARG A 171 0.38 -2.07 -7.57
N VAL A 172 -0.07 -2.32 -6.35
CA VAL A 172 0.67 -3.01 -5.29
C VAL A 172 0.07 -4.39 -5.12
N GLU A 173 0.88 -5.44 -5.16
CA GLU A 173 0.41 -6.80 -4.87
C GLU A 173 0.35 -7.04 -3.36
N ARG A 174 -0.50 -7.97 -2.95
CA ARG A 174 -0.49 -8.48 -1.58
C ARG A 174 0.89 -9.02 -1.24
N PHE A 175 1.39 -8.61 -0.08
CA PHE A 175 2.66 -9.07 0.45
C PHE A 175 2.49 -10.30 1.34
N CYS A 176 3.53 -11.13 1.42
CA CYS A 176 3.46 -12.39 2.17
C CYS A 176 3.53 -12.20 3.69
N CYS A 177 4.05 -11.07 4.16
CA CYS A 177 4.32 -10.79 5.57
C CYS A 177 3.88 -9.35 5.92
N ALA A 178 4.62 -8.65 6.78
CA ALA A 178 4.26 -7.31 7.23
C ALA A 178 5.13 -6.22 6.58
N VAL A 179 4.47 -5.19 6.04
CA VAL A 179 5.10 -3.97 5.51
C VAL A 179 4.68 -2.78 6.38
N PHE A 180 5.63 -1.97 6.83
CA PHE A 180 5.36 -0.77 7.62
C PHE A 180 5.54 0.48 6.79
N ALA A 181 4.73 1.51 7.05
CA ALA A 181 4.90 2.82 6.43
C ALA A 181 6.16 3.55 6.94
N ALA A 182 6.57 3.26 8.17
CA ALA A 182 7.78 3.72 8.82
C ALA A 182 8.09 2.79 10.00
N GLU A 183 9.28 2.91 10.58
CA GLU A 183 9.57 2.20 11.82
C GLU A 183 8.56 2.58 12.91
N PRO A 184 8.16 1.62 13.77
CA PRO A 184 7.14 1.85 14.78
C PRO A 184 7.58 2.95 15.75
N ASP A 185 6.62 3.78 16.15
CA ASP A 185 6.83 4.83 17.14
C ASP A 185 6.85 4.24 18.56
N SER A 186 7.91 3.48 18.84
CA SER A 186 8.12 2.74 20.08
C SER A 186 9.60 2.72 20.44
N TRP A 187 9.92 2.74 21.74
CA TRP A 187 11.29 2.88 22.24
C TRP A 187 11.62 1.88 23.34
N HIS A 188 12.90 1.59 23.50
CA HIS A 188 13.45 0.83 24.62
C HIS A 188 14.70 1.52 25.18
N VAL A 189 15.08 1.12 26.39
CA VAL A 189 16.31 1.58 27.05
C VAL A 189 17.34 0.46 26.99
N GLU A 190 18.48 0.75 26.39
CA GLU A 190 19.64 -0.16 26.33
C GLU A 190 20.91 0.66 26.60
N ASP A 191 21.79 0.17 27.48
CA ASP A 191 23.02 0.85 27.88
C ASP A 191 22.84 2.33 28.28
N SER A 192 21.78 2.60 29.05
CA SER A 192 21.38 3.96 29.47
C SER A 192 21.02 4.92 28.34
N CYS A 193 20.81 4.41 27.12
CA CYS A 193 20.36 5.19 25.96
C CYS A 193 18.93 4.81 25.57
N VAL A 194 18.12 5.81 25.22
CA VAL A 194 16.79 5.58 24.62
C VAL A 194 16.98 5.33 23.13
N LYS A 195 16.60 4.14 22.66
CA LYS A 195 16.66 3.74 21.25
C LYS A 195 15.26 3.46 20.73
N ARG A 196 15.00 3.83 19.47
CA ARG A 196 13.74 3.46 18.80
C ARG A 196 13.82 1.99 18.38
N PHE A 197 12.73 1.26 18.51
CA PHE A 197 12.63 -0.09 17.96
C PHE A 197 12.70 -0.07 16.43
N THR A 198 13.34 -1.10 15.88
CA THR A 198 13.08 -1.54 14.50
C THR A 198 11.76 -2.34 14.46
N SER A 199 11.16 -2.42 13.27
CA SER A 199 9.95 -3.19 13.01
C SER A 199 10.11 -4.65 13.42
N GLU A 200 11.26 -5.27 13.12
CA GLU A 200 11.55 -6.65 13.52
C GLU A 200 11.58 -6.84 15.04
N GLU A 201 12.29 -5.96 15.78
CA GLU A 201 12.36 -6.04 17.23
C GLU A 201 10.99 -5.81 17.86
N TRP A 202 10.25 -4.82 17.37
CA TRP A 202 8.93 -4.49 17.86
C TRP A 202 7.95 -5.65 17.67
N VAL A 203 7.96 -6.28 16.50
CA VAL A 203 7.16 -7.48 16.21
C VAL A 203 7.55 -8.63 17.14
N LYS A 204 8.85 -8.89 17.34
CA LYS A 204 9.33 -9.95 18.25
C LYS A 204 8.83 -9.72 19.68
N VAL A 205 8.93 -8.50 20.18
CA VAL A 205 8.44 -8.13 21.52
C VAL A 205 6.93 -8.32 21.59
N LEU A 206 6.19 -7.79 20.61
CA LEU A 206 4.73 -7.86 20.61
C LEU A 206 4.21 -9.29 20.54
N MET A 207 4.84 -10.14 19.72
CA MET A 207 4.50 -11.56 19.57
C MET A 207 4.96 -12.41 20.76
N GLY A 208 6.08 -12.04 21.42
CA GLY A 208 6.64 -12.75 22.58
C GLY A 208 5.99 -12.39 23.93
N SER A 209 5.29 -11.26 24.02
CA SER A 209 4.77 -10.71 25.30
C SER A 209 3.45 -11.33 25.78
N MET A 210 3.13 -12.58 25.45
CA MET A 210 2.04 -13.29 26.12
C MET A 210 2.45 -13.68 27.56
N PRO A 211 1.69 -13.28 28.60
CA PRO A 211 1.93 -13.73 29.97
C PRO A 211 1.54 -15.21 30.08
N GLY A 212 2.53 -16.09 30.07
CA GLY A 212 2.35 -17.54 30.20
C GLY A 212 3.57 -18.32 30.68
N SER A 213 4.67 -17.64 31.06
CA SER A 213 5.72 -18.26 31.87
C SER A 213 6.05 -17.34 33.02
N GLY A 214 5.52 -17.67 34.19
CA GLY A 214 5.95 -17.06 35.44
C GLY A 214 7.44 -17.31 35.58
N ARG A 215 8.23 -16.24 35.57
CA ARG A 215 9.48 -16.26 36.32
C ARG A 215 9.07 -16.16 37.78
N GLU A 216 8.94 -17.31 38.43
CA GLU A 216 9.05 -17.37 39.88
C GLU A 216 10.39 -16.75 40.25
N ILE A 217 10.32 -15.57 40.88
CA ILE A 217 11.46 -15.00 41.58
C ILE A 217 11.45 -15.72 42.92
N SER A 218 12.30 -16.74 43.06
CA SER A 218 12.59 -17.36 44.34
C SER A 218 13.27 -16.33 45.24
N ASN A 219 12.64 -16.04 46.39
CA ASN A 219 13.28 -15.42 47.55
C ASN A 219 14.28 -16.38 48.19
#